data_AF-A0A517PYG7-F1
#
_entry.id   AF-A0A517PYG7-F1
#
_cell.length_a   1.000
_cell.length_b   1.000
_cell.length_c   1.000
_cell.angle_alpha   90.00
_cell.angle_beta   90.00
_cell.angle_gamma   90.00
#
_symmetry.space_group_name_H-M   'P 1'
#
loop_
_entity.id
_entity.type
_entity.pdbx_description
1 polymer ?
#
loop_
_entity_poly.entity_id
_entity_poly.type
_entity_poly.pdbx_seq_one_letter_code
_entity_poly.pdbx_strand_id
1 'polypeptide(L)'
;MLNQLATSDGNIESLRKAASDAIAVQDAVNLIAVAGCFHRHLKAMRETGISGDELNNHPVTICFASKISSLCRMTPSREADAFLASQKMANGETIQYEVIPI
;
A
#
# COMPACT_ATOMS: atom_id res chain seq x y z
N MET A 1 -23.00 -5.90 -7.25
CA MET A 1 -21.66 -5.85 -7.85
C MET A 1 -21.50 -7.06 -8.75
N LEU A 2 -21.07 -6.88 -9.99
CA LEU A 2 -20.62 -7.99 -10.84
C LEU A 2 -19.20 -8.36 -10.40
N ASN A 3 -18.97 -9.63 -10.03
CA ASN A 3 -17.61 -10.12 -9.76
C ASN A 3 -16.89 -10.27 -11.11
N GLN A 4 -15.88 -9.43 -11.36
CA GLN A 4 -14.94 -9.60 -12.47
C GLN A 4 -13.69 -10.35 -11.99
N LEU A 5 -13.24 -11.29 -12.80
CA LEU A 5 -11.98 -12.02 -12.58
C LEU A 5 -10.90 -11.43 -13.49
N ALA A 6 -9.76 -11.06 -12.90
CA ALA A 6 -8.56 -10.64 -13.63
C ALA A 6 -7.50 -11.75 -13.58
N THR A 7 -6.61 -11.78 -14.57
CA THR A 7 -5.51 -12.76 -14.66
C THR A 7 -4.18 -12.02 -14.76
N SER A 8 -3.17 -12.51 -14.03
CA SER A 8 -1.81 -11.96 -14.02
C SER A 8 -0.80 -13.07 -14.34
N ASP A 9 0.21 -12.78 -15.17
CA ASP A 9 1.14 -13.77 -15.71
C ASP A 9 2.53 -13.70 -15.04
N GLY A 10 2.91 -14.77 -14.34
CA GLY A 10 4.22 -14.90 -13.70
C GLY A 10 5.39 -15.10 -14.66
N ASN A 11 5.15 -15.28 -15.96
CA ASN A 11 6.21 -15.28 -16.98
C ASN A 11 6.67 -13.86 -17.33
N ILE A 12 5.88 -12.83 -17.00
CA ILE A 12 6.28 -11.43 -17.15
C ILE A 12 7.22 -11.07 -16.00
N GLU A 13 8.46 -10.70 -16.35
CA GLU A 13 9.53 -10.47 -15.36
C GLU A 13 9.15 -9.42 -14.31
N SER A 14 8.55 -8.30 -14.74
CA SER A 14 8.12 -7.23 -13.83
C SER A 14 7.08 -7.71 -12.83
N LEU A 15 6.11 -8.54 -13.26
CA LEU A 15 5.07 -9.10 -12.40
C LEU A 15 5.65 -10.13 -11.43
N ARG A 16 6.53 -11.00 -11.90
CA ARG A 16 7.23 -11.99 -11.05
C ARG A 16 8.09 -11.32 -9.98
N LYS A 17 8.86 -10.30 -10.36
CA LYS A 17 9.70 -9.55 -9.42
C LYS A 17 8.84 -8.82 -8.39
N ALA A 18 7.75 -8.19 -8.84
CA ALA A 18 6.80 -7.52 -7.96
C ALA A 18 6.19 -8.49 -6.93
N ALA A 19 5.83 -9.71 -7.36
CA ALA A 19 5.36 -10.77 -6.46
C ALA A 19 6.40 -11.19 -5.42
N SER A 20 7.65 -11.43 -5.85
CA SER A 20 8.75 -11.78 -4.94
C SER A 20 9.00 -10.70 -3.90
N ASP A 21 9.07 -9.44 -4.31
CA ASP A 21 9.32 -8.31 -3.42
C ASP A 21 8.14 -8.07 -2.46
N ALA A 22 6.90 -8.29 -2.92
CA ALA A 22 5.69 -8.19 -2.08
C ALA A 22 5.63 -9.25 -0.97
N ILE A 23 6.27 -10.40 -1.18
CA ILE A 23 6.45 -11.41 -0.14
C ILE A 23 7.54 -10.94 0.83
N ALA A 24 8.71 -10.54 0.32
CA ALA A 24 9.83 -10.12 1.16
C ALA A 24 9.52 -8.89 2.02
N VAL A 25 8.68 -7.97 1.54
CA VAL A 25 8.33 -6.75 2.29
C VAL A 25 7.55 -7.02 3.56
N GLN A 26 6.95 -8.22 3.71
CA GLN A 26 6.19 -8.57 4.91
C GLN A 26 7.06 -8.54 6.17
N ASP A 27 8.36 -8.79 6.05
CA ASP A 27 9.32 -8.74 7.15
C ASP A 27 9.97 -7.36 7.34
N ALA A 28 9.68 -6.39 6.47
CA ALA A 28 10.27 -5.06 6.55
C ALA A 28 9.67 -4.22 7.71
N VAL A 29 10.47 -3.34 8.32
CA VAL A 29 10.02 -2.41 9.39
C VAL A 29 10.22 -0.93 9.02
N ASN A 30 10.55 -0.63 7.76
CA ASN A 30 10.84 0.73 7.29
C ASN A 30 9.79 1.21 6.28
N LEU A 31 8.90 2.11 6.72
CA LEU A 31 7.81 2.63 5.89
C LEU A 31 8.28 3.30 4.61
N ILE A 32 9.37 4.07 4.64
CA ILE A 32 9.92 4.77 3.46
C ILE A 32 10.37 3.75 2.40
N ALA A 33 11.08 2.71 2.83
CA ALA A 33 11.56 1.66 1.93
C ALA A 33 10.38 0.88 1.31
N VAL A 34 9.38 0.52 2.12
CA VAL A 34 8.16 -0.17 1.66
C VAL A 34 7.40 0.69 0.64
N ALA A 35 7.11 1.95 0.96
CA ALA A 35 6.38 2.85 0.07
C ALA A 35 7.13 3.12 -1.24
N GLY A 36 8.45 3.31 -1.18
CA GLY A 36 9.28 3.49 -2.38
C GLY A 36 9.33 2.24 -3.26
N CYS A 37 9.37 1.04 -2.67
CA CYS A 37 9.29 -0.21 -3.41
C CYS A 37 7.92 -0.39 -4.08
N PHE A 38 6.84 -0.10 -3.34
CA PHE A 38 5.49 -0.19 -3.84
C PHE A 38 5.26 0.71 -5.06
N HIS A 39 5.72 1.97 -5.00
CA HIS A 39 5.63 2.90 -6.13
C HIS A 39 6.30 2.36 -7.41
N ARG A 40 7.52 1.81 -7.28
CA ARG A 40 8.25 1.22 -8.43
C ARG A 40 7.47 0.07 -9.06
N HIS A 41 6.88 -0.80 -8.25
CA HIS A 41 6.11 -1.94 -8.73
C HIS A 41 4.78 -1.54 -9.36
N LEU A 42 4.05 -0.58 -8.76
CA LEU A 42 2.84 -0.04 -9.38
C LEU A 42 3.12 0.54 -10.77
N LYS A 43 4.24 1.27 -10.93
CA LYS A 43 4.63 1.82 -12.22
C LYS A 43 4.96 0.72 -13.23
N ALA A 44 5.78 -0.26 -12.84
CA ALA A 44 6.18 -1.37 -13.71
C ALA A 44 4.98 -2.24 -14.13
N MET A 45 4.01 -2.46 -13.23
CA MET A 45 2.77 -3.16 -13.54
C MET A 45 1.86 -2.37 -14.48
N ARG A 46 1.79 -1.04 -14.34
CA ARG A 46 1.07 -0.22 -15.33
C ARG A 46 1.64 -0.34 -16.73
N GLU A 47 2.96 -0.47 -16.84
CA GLU A 47 3.64 -0.65 -18.12
C GLU A 47 3.29 -2.00 -18.79
N THR A 48 2.75 -2.97 -18.05
CA THR A 48 2.21 -4.23 -18.62
C THR A 48 0.76 -4.14 -19.07
N GLY A 49 0.13 -2.95 -18.97
CA GLY A 49 -1.27 -2.72 -19.34
C GLY A 49 -2.28 -2.84 -18.19
N ILE A 50 -1.86 -3.31 -17.00
CA ILE A 50 -2.74 -3.40 -15.82
C ILE A 50 -3.05 -1.99 -15.30
N SER A 51 -4.32 -1.65 -15.06
CA SER A 51 -4.67 -0.31 -14.61
C SER A 51 -5.98 -0.24 -13.81
N GLY A 52 -6.24 0.91 -13.19
CA GLY A 52 -7.48 1.17 -12.46
C GLY A 52 -7.74 0.15 -11.36
N ASP A 53 -8.97 -0.38 -11.34
CA ASP A 53 -9.41 -1.35 -10.33
C ASP A 53 -8.63 -2.66 -10.39
N GLU A 54 -8.17 -3.08 -11.57
CA GLU A 54 -7.34 -4.28 -11.70
C GLU A 54 -6.02 -4.12 -10.95
N LEU A 55 -5.37 -2.96 -11.12
CA LEU A 55 -4.13 -2.63 -10.42
C LEU A 55 -4.37 -2.54 -8.90
N ASN A 56 -5.46 -1.90 -8.49
CA ASN A 56 -5.81 -1.71 -7.08
C ASN A 56 -6.08 -3.03 -6.35
N ASN A 57 -6.65 -4.02 -7.06
CA ASN A 57 -7.00 -5.33 -6.52
C ASN A 57 -5.95 -6.42 -6.83
N HIS A 58 -4.84 -6.06 -7.50
CA HIS A 58 -3.80 -7.02 -7.81
C HIS A 58 -3.15 -7.57 -6.52
N PRO A 59 -2.84 -8.88 -6.42
CA PRO A 59 -2.29 -9.46 -5.19
C PRO A 59 -1.05 -8.76 -4.64
N VAL A 60 -0.12 -8.35 -5.51
CA VAL A 60 1.05 -7.52 -5.14
C VAL A 60 0.63 -6.23 -4.43
N THR A 61 -0.33 -5.51 -4.99
CA THR A 61 -0.85 -4.26 -4.44
C THR A 61 -1.44 -4.47 -3.05
N ILE A 62 -2.21 -5.54 -2.88
CA ILE A 62 -2.81 -5.92 -1.59
C ILE A 62 -1.73 -6.25 -0.56
N CYS A 63 -0.68 -6.99 -0.91
CA CYS A 63 0.43 -7.31 -0.01
C CYS A 63 1.17 -6.05 0.48
N PHE A 64 1.48 -5.12 -0.42
CA PHE A 64 2.10 -3.84 -0.03
C PHE A 64 1.17 -2.98 0.83
N ALA A 65 -0.10 -2.86 0.45
CA ALA A 65 -1.10 -2.10 1.22
C ALA A 65 -1.30 -2.70 2.62
N SER A 66 -1.38 -4.02 2.73
CA SER A 66 -1.45 -4.75 4.01
C SER A 66 -0.23 -4.44 4.87
N LYS A 67 0.96 -4.43 4.29
CA LYS A 67 2.17 -4.13 5.05
C LYS A 67 2.23 -2.67 5.51
N ILE A 68 1.86 -1.72 4.66
CA ILE A 68 1.75 -0.30 5.04
C ILE A 68 0.76 -0.13 6.19
N SER A 69 -0.41 -0.76 6.08
CA SER A 69 -1.43 -0.78 7.14
C SER A 69 -0.87 -1.32 8.47
N SER A 70 -0.12 -2.43 8.40
CA SER A 70 0.54 -3.04 9.57
C SER A 70 1.59 -2.10 10.21
N LEU A 71 2.46 -1.47 9.41
CA LEU A 71 3.48 -0.54 9.90
C LEU A 71 2.87 0.70 10.55
N CYS A 72 1.71 1.15 10.07
CA CYS A 72 0.97 2.27 10.64
C CYS A 72 0.07 1.88 11.84
N ARG A 73 0.06 0.59 12.22
CA ARG A 73 -0.86 0.02 13.22
C ARG A 73 -2.32 0.39 12.95
N MET A 74 -2.71 0.38 11.68
CA MET A 74 -3.98 0.95 11.26
C MET A 74 -5.17 0.23 11.90
N THR A 75 -6.07 1.01 12.47
CA THR A 75 -7.40 0.60 12.94
C THR A 75 -8.42 1.63 12.45
N PRO A 76 -9.71 1.29 12.36
CA PRO A 76 -10.74 2.27 11.96
C PRO A 76 -10.75 3.53 12.84
N SER A 77 -10.48 3.39 14.14
CA SER A 77 -10.38 4.53 15.05
C SER A 77 -9.17 5.43 14.74
N ARG A 78 -7.99 4.84 14.56
CA ARG A 78 -6.77 5.60 14.21
C ARG A 78 -6.91 6.29 12.87
N GLU A 79 -7.59 5.68 11.90
CA GLU A 79 -7.88 6.30 10.61
C GLU A 79 -8.73 7.57 10.78
N ALA A 80 -9.84 7.48 11.54
CA ALA A 80 -10.70 8.61 11.82
C ALA A 80 -9.96 9.73 12.58
N ASP A 81 -9.17 9.38 13.59
CA ASP A 81 -8.38 10.33 14.37
C ASP A 81 -7.30 11.01 13.50
N ALA A 82 -6.62 10.24 12.64
CA ALA A 82 -5.64 10.79 11.71
C ALA A 82 -6.27 11.75 10.70
N PHE A 83 -7.48 11.44 10.21
CA PHE A 83 -8.23 12.34 9.32
C PHE A 83 -8.59 13.66 9.99
N LEU A 84 -9.08 13.61 11.24
CA LEU A 84 -9.38 14.80 12.04
C LEU A 84 -8.12 15.61 12.35
N ALA A 85 -7.03 14.95 12.75
CA ALA A 85 -5.75 15.59 13.01
C ALA A 85 -5.21 16.29 11.75
N SER A 86 -5.36 15.67 10.58
CA SER A 86 -4.97 16.24 9.29
C SER A 86 -5.75 17.51 8.97
N GLN A 87 -7.06 17.54 9.24
CA GLN A 87 -7.88 18.74 9.06
C GLN A 87 -7.44 19.88 9.99
N LYS A 88 -7.19 19.59 11.27
CA LYS A 88 -6.70 20.58 12.24
C LYS A 88 -5.35 21.17 11.80
N MET A 89 -4.41 20.30 11.38
CA MET A 89 -3.12 20.77 10.83
C MET A 89 -3.31 21.64 9.58
N ALA A 90 -4.24 21.28 8.69
CA ALA A 90 -4.55 22.09 7.51
C ALA A 90 -5.10 23.48 7.85
N ASN A 91 -5.75 23.63 9.02
CA ASN A 91 -6.22 24.90 9.55
C ASN A 91 -5.16 25.68 10.36
N GLY A 92 -3.93 25.17 10.43
CA GLY A 92 -2.84 25.79 11.20
C GLY A 92 -2.87 25.51 12.70
N GLU A 93 -3.69 24.55 13.15
CA GLU A 93 -3.75 24.15 14.55
C GLU A 93 -2.63 23.16 14.89
N THR A 94 -2.05 23.30 16.09
CA THR A 94 -1.14 22.31 16.65
C THR A 94 -1.93 21.09 17.13
N ILE A 95 -1.51 19.89 16.73
CA ILE A 95 -2.10 18.63 17.19
C ILE A 95 -1.10 17.81 18.00
N GLN A 96 -1.62 16.89 18.79
CA GLN A 96 -0.86 15.81 19.43
C GLN A 96 -1.42 14.49 18.92
N TYR A 97 -0.56 13.48 18.79
CA TYR A 97 -0.94 12.16 18.31
C TYR A 97 -0.14 11.07 19.00
N GLU A 98 -0.73 9.87 19.06
CA GLU A 98 -0.11 8.71 19.67
C GLU A 98 0.92 8.06 18.73
N VAL A 99 2.12 7.82 19.25
CA VAL A 99 3.17 7.04 18.59
C VAL A 99 3.19 5.63 19.18
N ILE A 100 2.88 4.63 18.36
CA ILE A 100 2.95 3.20 18.74
C ILE A 100 4.20 2.59 18.10
N PRO A 101 5.14 2.02 18.89
CA PRO A 101 6.29 1.32 18.35
C PRO A 101 5.93 0.08 17.50
N ILE A 102 6.83 -0.26 16.57
CA ILE A 102 6.77 -1.48 15.76
C ILE A 102 7.21 -2.70 16.58
#